data_AF-A0A2E5C0K9-F1
#
_entry.id   AF-A0A2E5C0K9-F1
#
_cell.length_a   1.000
_cell.length_b   1.000
_cell.length_c   1.000
_cell.angle_alpha   90.00
_cell.angle_beta   90.00
_cell.angle_gamma   90.00
#
_symmetry.space_group_name_H-M   'P 1'
#
loop_
_entity.id
_entity.type
_entity.pdbx_description
1 polymer ?
#
loop_
_entity_poly.entity_id
_entity_poly.type
_entity_poly.pdbx_seq_one_letter_code
_entity_poly.pdbx_strand_id
1 'polypeptide(L)'
;MTFEQRIKWFSEREMIMMFLWKNHFQDPQIFKQQNIIKSSGLLDSTVMKVLEEYLPKLEDELPKGMYFPIPISRSIKQGEQFSKELALKFHYDFINVDQKQQWSLMNKRITGKVLSLFKSNIYFEETTGLYFVEYWNETYWDKCYLDCAITPMLALAIYRDSKGFRLQLNNNKSDMIYQKSFRMDNKERFFVQSENFGEVLLADAPRFWVLDHLDDTGKHIVLKENQFTITFS
;
A
#
# COMPACT_ATOMS: atom_id res chain seq x y z
N MET A 1 19.61 -0.04 -20.29
CA MET A 1 18.19 -0.09 -19.90
C MET A 1 17.80 1.31 -19.41
N THR A 2 16.60 1.81 -19.67
CA THR A 2 16.21 3.14 -19.17
C THR A 2 15.92 3.10 -17.66
N PHE A 3 15.86 4.27 -17.01
CA PHE A 3 15.49 4.38 -15.60
C PHE A 3 14.13 3.74 -15.33
N GLU A 4 13.12 4.00 -16.15
CA GLU A 4 11.76 3.48 -15.99
C GLU A 4 11.72 1.96 -16.14
N GLN A 5 12.46 1.43 -17.12
CA GLN A 5 12.59 -0.01 -17.30
C GLN A 5 13.28 -0.65 -16.09
N ARG A 6 14.29 0.00 -15.51
CA ARG A 6 14.95 -0.49 -14.29
C ARG A 6 14.04 -0.46 -13.08
N ILE A 7 13.27 0.61 -12.90
CA ILE A 7 12.30 0.72 -11.81
C ILE A 7 11.21 -0.33 -11.93
N LYS A 8 10.68 -0.55 -13.13
CA LYS A 8 9.71 -1.62 -13.39
C LYS A 8 10.30 -2.99 -13.07
N TRP A 9 11.54 -3.24 -13.50
CA TRP A 9 12.25 -4.48 -13.22
C TRP A 9 12.38 -4.78 -11.71
N PHE A 10 12.68 -3.76 -10.89
CA PHE A 10 12.71 -3.90 -9.43
C PHE A 10 11.31 -4.17 -8.84
N SER A 11 10.29 -3.47 -9.34
CA SER A 11 8.90 -3.65 -8.89
C SER A 11 8.37 -5.07 -9.13
N GLU A 12 8.70 -5.66 -10.29
CA GLU A 12 8.36 -7.06 -10.62
C GLU A 12 8.97 -8.08 -9.65
N ARG A 13 9.95 -7.66 -8.83
CA ARG A 13 10.61 -8.45 -7.78
C ARG A 13 10.22 -8.00 -6.37
N GLU A 14 9.19 -7.16 -6.26
CA GLU A 14 8.72 -6.58 -5.00
C GLU A 14 9.81 -5.81 -4.24
N MET A 15 10.73 -5.19 -5.00
CA MET A 15 11.72 -4.25 -4.50
C MET A 15 11.31 -2.82 -4.92
N ILE A 16 10.95 -1.98 -3.96
CA ILE A 16 10.50 -0.62 -4.23
C ILE A 16 11.63 0.37 -3.92
N MET A 17 12.08 1.10 -4.95
CA MET A 17 13.13 2.10 -4.79
C MET A 17 12.53 3.42 -4.30
N MET A 18 12.91 3.89 -3.12
CA MET A 18 12.38 5.13 -2.54
C MET A 18 13.43 6.23 -2.52
N PHE A 19 13.03 7.44 -2.93
CA PHE A 19 13.90 8.61 -3.04
C PHE A 19 13.41 9.74 -2.15
N LEU A 20 14.16 10.09 -1.11
CA LEU A 20 13.83 11.25 -0.28
C LEU A 20 14.15 12.53 -1.05
N TRP A 21 13.12 13.31 -1.36
CA TRP A 21 13.27 14.65 -1.91
C TRP A 21 12.64 15.67 -0.98
N LYS A 22 13.44 16.67 -0.56
CA LYS A 22 13.10 17.59 0.53
C LYS A 22 12.70 16.80 1.79
N ASN A 23 11.41 16.71 2.06
CA ASN A 23 10.83 16.09 3.24
C ASN A 23 9.80 15.00 2.90
N HIS A 24 9.76 14.50 1.66
CA HIS A 24 8.85 13.41 1.27
C HIS A 24 9.59 12.33 0.48
N PHE A 25 9.30 11.08 0.76
CA PHE A 25 9.73 9.98 -0.09
C PHE A 25 8.94 9.92 -1.39
N GLN A 26 9.65 9.71 -2.49
CA GLN A 26 9.12 9.61 -3.84
C GLN A 26 9.31 8.18 -4.35
N ASP A 27 8.21 7.56 -4.79
CA ASP A 27 8.18 6.30 -5.50
C ASP A 27 8.24 6.55 -7.02
N PRO A 28 9.32 6.13 -7.71
CA PRO A 28 9.52 6.36 -9.13
C PRO A 28 8.58 5.56 -10.04
N GLN A 29 7.77 4.65 -9.50
CA GLN A 29 6.69 3.99 -10.25
C GLN A 29 5.53 4.96 -10.53
N ILE A 30 5.35 5.98 -9.68
CA ILE A 30 4.29 6.98 -9.82
C ILE A 30 4.77 8.08 -10.75
N PHE A 31 4.12 8.26 -11.89
CA PHE A 31 4.57 9.18 -12.96
C PHE A 31 4.90 10.59 -12.45
N LYS A 32 4.03 11.17 -11.60
CA LYS A 32 4.26 12.51 -11.02
C LYS A 32 5.52 12.55 -10.15
N GLN A 33 5.72 11.53 -9.30
CA GLN A 33 6.87 11.43 -8.39
C GLN A 33 8.16 11.11 -9.16
N GLN A 34 8.07 10.31 -10.22
CA GLN A 34 9.16 10.05 -11.15
C GLN A 34 9.70 11.34 -11.80
N ASN A 35 8.81 12.23 -12.24
CA ASN A 35 9.22 13.52 -12.82
C ASN A 35 9.90 14.42 -11.78
N ILE A 36 9.46 14.37 -10.52
CA ILE A 36 10.16 15.04 -9.40
C ILE A 36 11.56 14.47 -9.26
N ILE A 37 11.72 13.15 -9.21
CA ILE A 37 13.03 12.50 -9.07
C ILE A 37 13.96 12.91 -10.22
N LYS A 38 13.51 12.84 -11.48
CA LYS A 38 14.32 13.20 -12.65
C LYS A 38 14.77 14.67 -12.65
N SER A 39 13.90 15.58 -12.22
CA SER A 39 14.20 17.03 -12.17
C SER A 39 14.94 17.46 -10.91
N SER A 40 14.99 16.62 -9.88
CA SER A 40 15.57 16.95 -8.57
C SER A 40 17.10 16.96 -8.49
N GLY A 41 17.79 16.38 -9.48
CA GLY A 41 19.24 16.16 -9.41
C GLY A 41 19.66 14.98 -8.52
N LEU A 42 18.72 14.17 -8.01
CA LEU A 42 19.00 13.00 -7.18
C LEU A 42 19.68 11.84 -7.95
N LEU A 43 19.50 11.77 -9.27
CA LEU A 43 19.99 10.68 -10.11
C LEU A 43 21.41 10.95 -10.64
N ASP A 44 22.38 11.12 -9.73
CA ASP A 44 23.78 11.23 -10.13
C ASP A 44 24.37 9.90 -10.63
N SER A 45 25.59 9.95 -11.18
CA SER A 45 26.25 8.78 -11.78
C SER A 45 26.44 7.61 -10.80
N THR A 46 26.60 7.86 -9.51
CA THR A 46 26.76 6.79 -8.51
C THR A 46 25.41 6.18 -8.16
N VAL A 47 24.36 7.00 -8.04
CA VAL A 47 22.99 6.52 -7.85
C VAL A 47 22.55 5.65 -9.02
N MET A 48 22.86 6.07 -10.25
CA MET A 48 22.59 5.26 -11.45
C MET A 48 23.36 3.93 -11.41
N LYS A 49 24.64 3.92 -11.00
CA LYS A 49 25.38 2.66 -10.79
C LYS A 49 24.75 1.75 -9.72
N VAL A 50 24.22 2.33 -8.63
CA VAL A 50 23.50 1.56 -7.60
C VAL A 50 22.30 0.84 -8.21
N LEU A 51 21.51 1.54 -9.01
CA LEU A 51 20.31 1.01 -9.64
C LEU A 51 20.61 0.04 -10.79
N GLU A 52 21.62 0.32 -11.61
CA GLU A 52 21.86 -0.40 -12.85
C GLU A 52 22.80 -1.60 -12.69
N GLU A 53 23.74 -1.53 -11.75
CA GLU A 53 24.80 -2.52 -11.59
C GLU A 53 24.82 -3.16 -10.20
N TYR A 54 24.78 -2.38 -9.12
CA TYR A 54 25.06 -2.90 -7.78
C TYR A 54 23.91 -3.71 -7.22
N LEU A 55 22.72 -3.13 -7.04
CA LEU A 55 21.56 -3.84 -6.53
C LEU A 55 21.19 -5.06 -7.41
N PRO A 56 21.17 -4.96 -8.76
CA PRO A 56 20.84 -6.10 -9.61
C PRO A 56 21.82 -7.28 -9.49
N LYS A 57 23.10 -7.06 -9.13
CA LYS A 57 24.07 -8.15 -8.95
C LYS A 57 23.77 -9.04 -7.75
N LEU A 58 23.01 -8.55 -6.78
CA LEU A 58 22.65 -9.26 -5.55
C LEU A 58 21.15 -9.57 -5.48
N GLU A 59 20.43 -9.49 -6.61
CA GLU A 59 18.98 -9.68 -6.67
C GLU A 59 18.49 -10.91 -5.88
N ASP A 60 19.06 -12.08 -6.16
CA ASP A 60 18.65 -13.35 -5.56
C ASP A 60 18.94 -13.43 -4.05
N GLU A 61 19.74 -12.50 -3.53
CA GLU A 61 20.14 -12.45 -2.13
C GLU A 61 19.41 -11.39 -1.32
N LEU A 62 18.74 -10.45 -2.00
CA LEU A 62 18.10 -9.29 -1.41
C LEU A 62 16.62 -9.59 -1.12
N PRO A 63 16.13 -9.32 0.10
CA PRO A 63 14.72 -9.51 0.42
C PRO A 63 13.84 -8.51 -0.34
N LYS A 64 12.55 -8.85 -0.44
CA LYS A 64 11.50 -7.89 -0.82
C LYS A 64 11.46 -6.71 0.15
N GLY A 65 10.90 -5.59 -0.29
CA GLY A 65 10.74 -4.41 0.56
C GLY A 65 11.16 -3.13 -0.12
N MET A 66 11.41 -2.11 0.69
CA MET A 66 11.84 -0.79 0.21
C MET A 66 13.34 -0.65 0.32
N TYR A 67 13.96 -0.09 -0.70
CA TYR A 67 15.39 0.22 -0.73
C TYR A 67 15.60 1.70 -0.99
N PHE A 68 16.67 2.25 -0.44
CA PHE A 68 16.99 3.67 -0.53
C PHE A 68 18.33 3.87 -1.27
N PRO A 69 18.33 4.09 -2.60
CA PRO A 69 19.55 4.15 -3.40
C PRO A 69 20.48 5.33 -3.05
N ILE A 70 19.90 6.45 -2.59
CA ILE A 70 20.66 7.67 -2.25
C ILE A 70 21.62 7.46 -1.06
N PRO A 71 21.18 6.94 0.10
CA PRO A 71 22.14 6.68 1.18
C PRO A 71 23.16 5.59 0.82
N ILE A 72 22.80 4.56 0.04
CA ILE A 72 23.76 3.57 -0.48
C ILE A 72 24.84 4.26 -1.32
N SER A 73 24.45 5.13 -2.26
CA SER A 73 25.41 5.85 -3.12
C SER A 73 26.33 6.78 -2.33
N ARG A 74 25.83 7.39 -1.25
CA ARG A 74 26.64 8.22 -0.33
C ARG A 74 27.70 7.39 0.39
N SER A 75 27.35 6.22 0.91
CA SER A 75 28.29 5.29 1.52
C SER A 75 29.41 4.90 0.54
N ILE A 76 29.06 4.57 -0.70
CA ILE A 76 30.03 4.21 -1.74
C ILE A 76 30.97 5.38 -2.07
N LYS A 77 30.44 6.61 -2.16
CA LYS A 77 31.25 7.81 -2.37
C LYS A 77 32.23 8.09 -1.22
N GLN A 78 31.90 7.63 -0.01
CA GLN A 78 32.78 7.72 1.16
C GLN A 78 33.84 6.60 1.21
N GLY A 79 33.88 5.73 0.20
CA GLY A 79 34.90 4.67 0.07
C GLY A 79 34.43 3.29 0.54
N GLU A 80 33.18 3.13 0.97
CA GLU A 80 32.62 1.82 1.31
C GLU A 80 32.43 0.98 0.05
N GLN A 81 32.86 -0.28 0.07
CA GLN A 81 32.57 -1.20 -1.03
C GLN A 81 31.10 -1.63 -0.97
N PHE A 82 30.46 -1.75 -2.13
CA PHE A 82 29.10 -2.27 -2.17
C PHE A 82 29.06 -3.75 -1.79
N SER A 83 28.19 -4.07 -0.83
CA SER A 83 27.93 -5.43 -0.37
C SER A 83 26.45 -5.62 -0.02
N LYS A 84 26.06 -6.87 0.26
CA LYS A 84 24.72 -7.20 0.73
C LYS A 84 24.40 -6.47 2.04
N GLU A 85 25.33 -6.44 2.97
CA GLU A 85 25.18 -5.80 4.28
C GLU A 85 24.92 -4.30 4.11
N LEU A 86 25.63 -3.64 3.19
CA LEU A 86 25.38 -2.23 2.88
C LEU A 86 23.98 -2.01 2.29
N ALA A 87 23.53 -2.87 1.39
CA ALA A 87 22.18 -2.79 0.84
C ALA A 87 21.11 -2.98 1.94
N LEU A 88 21.28 -3.98 2.80
CA LEU A 88 20.36 -4.29 3.91
C LEU A 88 20.34 -3.22 4.99
N LYS A 89 21.44 -2.48 5.19
CA LYS A 89 21.46 -1.31 6.08
C LYS A 89 20.49 -0.21 5.65
N PHE A 90 20.21 -0.12 4.35
CA PHE A 90 19.30 0.85 3.74
C PHE A 90 18.12 0.15 3.06
N HIS A 91 17.64 -0.90 3.72
CA HIS A 91 16.43 -1.64 3.38
C HIS A 91 15.42 -1.50 4.51
N TYR A 92 14.13 -1.54 4.16
CA TYR A 92 13.04 -1.56 5.11
C TYR A 92 11.98 -2.56 4.65
N ASP A 93 11.62 -3.47 5.55
CA ASP A 93 10.57 -4.48 5.33
C ASP A 93 9.20 -3.84 5.12
N PHE A 94 8.36 -4.47 4.31
CA PHE A 94 6.95 -4.12 4.29
C PHE A 94 6.30 -4.37 5.66
N ILE A 95 5.33 -3.53 6.01
CA ILE A 95 4.46 -3.78 7.15
C ILE A 95 3.48 -4.88 6.74
N ASN A 96 3.54 -6.03 7.40
CA ASN A 96 2.68 -7.16 7.06
C ASN A 96 1.30 -7.03 7.73
N VAL A 97 0.25 -7.26 6.96
CA VAL A 97 -1.14 -7.37 7.43
C VAL A 97 -1.67 -8.76 7.10
N ASP A 98 -1.88 -9.57 8.13
CA ASP A 98 -2.25 -10.97 7.96
C ASP A 98 -3.75 -11.16 7.65
N GLN A 99 -4.17 -12.41 7.43
CA GLN A 99 -5.56 -12.79 7.14
C GLN A 99 -6.58 -12.41 8.25
N LYS A 100 -6.12 -12.09 9.45
CA LYS A 100 -6.92 -11.65 10.60
C LYS A 100 -6.79 -10.14 10.85
N GLN A 101 -6.24 -9.39 9.89
CA GLN A 101 -5.87 -7.98 10.03
C GLN A 101 -4.96 -7.69 11.23
N GLN A 102 -4.07 -8.62 11.60
CA GLN A 102 -3.00 -8.37 12.55
C GLN A 102 -1.80 -7.76 11.82
N TRP A 103 -1.22 -6.72 12.43
CA TRP A 103 -0.15 -5.96 11.84
C TRP A 103 1.19 -6.36 12.47
N SER A 104 2.22 -6.52 11.64
CA SER A 104 3.56 -6.80 12.13
C SER A 104 4.65 -6.19 11.26
N LEU A 105 5.80 -5.95 11.85
CA LEU A 105 7.02 -5.52 11.17
C LEU A 105 8.19 -6.30 11.76
N MET A 106 9.05 -6.89 10.93
CA MET A 106 10.17 -7.73 11.38
C MET A 106 9.72 -8.81 12.39
N ASN A 107 8.59 -9.48 12.10
CA ASN A 107 7.95 -10.49 12.95
C ASN A 107 7.50 -10.01 14.35
N LYS A 108 7.50 -8.70 14.60
CA LYS A 108 6.99 -8.10 15.84
C LYS A 108 5.61 -7.53 15.59
N ARG A 109 4.64 -7.90 16.44
CA ARG A 109 3.28 -7.36 16.37
C ARG A 109 3.27 -5.87 16.65
N ILE A 110 2.52 -5.14 15.84
CA ILE A 110 2.25 -3.71 16.02
C ILE A 110 0.88 -3.58 16.71
N THR A 111 0.85 -2.97 17.89
CA THR A 111 -0.36 -2.84 18.71
C THR A 111 -0.47 -1.47 19.37
N GLY A 112 -1.60 -1.18 20.01
CA GLY A 112 -1.79 0.02 20.82
C GLY A 112 -1.66 1.32 20.01
N LYS A 113 -0.95 2.30 20.57
CA LYS A 113 -0.83 3.65 19.98
C LYS A 113 -0.17 3.64 18.60
N VAL A 114 0.82 2.79 18.38
CA VAL A 114 1.51 2.69 17.07
C VAL A 114 0.55 2.17 16.01
N LEU A 115 -0.22 1.11 16.33
CA LEU A 115 -1.24 0.61 15.40
C LEU A 115 -2.32 1.66 15.11
N SER A 116 -2.74 2.41 16.13
CA SER A 116 -3.71 3.49 15.95
C SER A 116 -3.17 4.61 15.06
N LEU A 117 -1.89 4.97 15.21
CA LEU A 117 -1.23 5.95 14.35
C LEU A 117 -1.21 5.45 12.90
N PHE A 118 -0.78 4.20 12.69
CA PHE A 118 -0.71 3.61 11.35
C PHE A 118 -2.08 3.55 10.71
N LYS A 119 -3.11 3.06 11.41
CA LYS A 119 -4.48 2.99 10.91
C LYS A 119 -5.05 4.35 10.50
N SER A 120 -4.80 5.40 11.27
CA SER A 120 -5.23 6.76 10.93
C SER A 120 -4.55 7.34 9.68
N ASN A 121 -3.43 6.73 9.26
CA ASN A 121 -2.57 7.22 8.19
C ASN A 121 -2.42 6.20 7.05
N ILE A 122 -3.41 5.32 6.86
CA ILE A 122 -3.44 4.39 5.71
C ILE A 122 -3.96 5.11 4.47
N TYR A 123 -3.26 4.85 3.37
CA TYR A 123 -3.58 5.29 2.02
C TYR A 123 -3.43 4.14 1.03
N PHE A 124 -3.95 4.35 -0.18
CA PHE A 124 -3.88 3.41 -1.28
C PHE A 124 -3.29 4.10 -2.51
N GLU A 125 -2.39 3.41 -3.19
CA GLU A 125 -1.73 3.91 -4.40
C GLU A 125 -2.23 3.13 -5.61
N GLU A 126 -3.21 3.69 -6.34
CA GLU A 126 -3.90 3.00 -7.44
C GLU A 126 -2.94 2.46 -8.51
N THR A 127 -1.87 3.21 -8.80
CA THR A 127 -0.90 2.83 -9.84
C THR A 127 -0.16 1.53 -9.52
N THR A 128 0.14 1.29 -8.25
CA THR A 128 0.86 0.07 -7.81
C THR A 128 -0.08 -0.97 -7.19
N GLY A 129 -1.32 -0.59 -6.85
CA GLY A 129 -2.25 -1.44 -6.12
C GLY A 129 -1.85 -1.69 -4.67
N LEU A 130 -0.89 -0.92 -4.14
CA LEU A 130 -0.35 -1.13 -2.80
C LEU A 130 -0.99 -0.18 -1.78
N TYR A 131 -1.16 -0.69 -0.57
CA TYR A 131 -1.44 0.14 0.59
C TYR A 131 -0.14 0.65 1.20
N PHE A 132 -0.20 1.84 1.77
CA PHE A 132 0.93 2.41 2.51
C PHE A 132 0.45 3.19 3.72
N VAL A 133 1.34 3.34 4.69
CA VAL A 133 1.19 4.28 5.80
C VAL A 133 2.13 5.44 5.56
N GLU A 134 1.64 6.68 5.69
CA GLU A 134 2.45 7.89 5.56
C GLU A 134 2.21 8.86 6.72
N TYR A 135 3.28 9.24 7.42
CA TYR A 135 3.18 10.05 8.64
C TYR A 135 4.43 10.92 8.84
N TRP A 136 4.26 12.05 9.52
CA TRP A 136 5.36 12.94 9.85
C TRP A 136 6.20 12.37 11.01
N ASN A 137 7.51 12.21 10.80
CA ASN A 137 8.46 11.70 11.80
C ASN A 137 9.43 12.80 12.28
N GLU A 138 8.86 13.95 12.65
CA GLU A 138 9.56 15.17 13.10
C GLU A 138 10.31 15.94 12.00
N THR A 139 10.93 15.23 11.06
CA THR A 139 11.81 15.83 10.04
C THR A 139 11.38 15.58 8.59
N TYR A 140 10.71 14.46 8.33
CA TYR A 140 10.16 14.14 7.01
C TYR A 140 8.85 13.35 7.12
N TRP A 141 8.15 13.24 6.00
CA TRP A 141 7.04 12.30 5.83
C TRP A 141 7.61 10.94 5.48
N ASP A 142 7.54 10.05 6.47
CA ASP A 142 7.89 8.65 6.29
C ASP A 142 6.79 7.94 5.50
N LYS A 143 7.16 7.02 4.61
CA LYS A 143 6.21 6.26 3.79
C LYS A 143 6.61 4.79 3.83
N CYS A 144 5.72 3.96 4.34
CA CYS A 144 5.93 2.52 4.48
C CYS A 144 4.85 1.74 3.72
N TYR A 145 5.26 0.95 2.73
CA TYR A 145 4.34 0.05 2.02
C TYR A 145 3.98 -1.17 2.85
N LEU A 146 2.78 -1.70 2.58
CA LEU A 146 2.22 -2.86 3.26
C LEU A 146 2.23 -4.08 2.36
N ASP A 147 2.50 -5.23 2.98
CA ASP A 147 2.27 -6.55 2.39
C ASP A 147 1.01 -7.15 3.02
N CYS A 148 -0.07 -7.18 2.24
CA CYS A 148 -1.42 -7.43 2.72
C CYS A 148 -1.92 -8.79 2.26
N ALA A 149 -2.08 -9.73 3.20
CA ALA A 149 -2.82 -10.97 2.94
C ALA A 149 -4.34 -10.71 2.86
N ILE A 150 -4.80 -9.64 3.51
CA ILE A 150 -6.15 -9.06 3.39
C ILE A 150 -6.04 -7.54 3.42
N THR A 151 -6.99 -6.83 2.82
CA THR A 151 -7.01 -5.36 2.88
C THR A 151 -6.87 -4.84 4.32
N PRO A 152 -6.04 -3.79 4.53
CA PRO A 152 -5.90 -3.13 5.83
C PRO A 152 -7.06 -2.16 6.11
N MET A 153 -7.88 -1.88 5.10
CA MET A 153 -9.01 -0.97 5.18
C MET A 153 -10.25 -1.71 5.68
N LEU A 154 -10.83 -1.16 6.74
CA LEU A 154 -12.04 -1.70 7.37
C LEU A 154 -13.13 -0.63 7.36
N ALA A 155 -14.28 -0.94 6.78
CA ALA A 155 -15.47 -0.12 6.89
C ALA A 155 -16.15 -0.39 8.23
N LEU A 156 -16.28 0.64 9.05
CA LEU A 156 -16.96 0.62 10.34
C LEU A 156 -18.46 0.89 10.19
N ALA A 157 -18.86 1.55 9.10
CA ALA A 157 -20.25 1.75 8.72
C ALA A 157 -20.39 1.82 7.20
N ILE A 158 -21.58 1.47 6.71
CA ILE A 158 -22.02 1.66 5.33
C ILE A 158 -23.39 2.33 5.37
N TYR A 159 -23.60 3.32 4.51
CA TYR A 159 -24.90 3.97 4.36
C TYR A 159 -25.09 4.43 2.92
N ARG A 160 -26.34 4.68 2.54
CA ARG A 160 -26.69 5.16 1.20
C ARG A 160 -27.25 6.57 1.26
N ASP A 161 -26.71 7.45 0.42
CA ASP A 161 -27.24 8.78 0.19
C ASP A 161 -27.64 8.99 -1.28
N SER A 162 -27.87 10.25 -1.68
CA SER A 162 -28.26 10.59 -3.05
C SER A 162 -27.18 10.32 -4.10
N LYS A 163 -25.91 10.20 -3.72
CA LYS A 163 -24.78 9.94 -4.61
C LYS A 163 -24.46 8.45 -4.72
N GLY A 164 -24.78 7.69 -3.68
CA GLY A 164 -24.58 6.24 -3.68
C GLY A 164 -24.28 5.71 -2.29
N PHE A 165 -23.59 4.58 -2.25
CA PHE A 165 -23.10 4.01 -1.01
C PHE A 165 -21.83 4.73 -0.56
N ARG A 166 -21.75 5.03 0.73
CA ARG A 166 -20.57 5.56 1.39
C ARG A 166 -20.16 4.68 2.55
N LEU A 167 -18.85 4.64 2.76
CA LEU A 167 -18.21 3.97 3.88
C LEU A 167 -17.71 4.99 4.89
N GLN A 168 -17.75 4.63 6.17
CA GLN A 168 -16.89 5.23 7.18
C GLN A 168 -15.74 4.25 7.48
N LEU A 169 -14.51 4.68 7.28
CA LEU A 169 -13.33 3.83 7.29
C LEU A 169 -12.58 3.91 8.63
N ASN A 170 -11.78 2.89 8.92
CA ASN A 170 -10.93 2.79 10.12
C ASN A 170 -9.82 3.85 10.22
N ASN A 171 -9.55 4.60 9.14
CA ASN A 171 -8.67 5.77 9.13
C ASN A 171 -9.41 7.09 9.41
N ASN A 172 -10.67 7.02 9.86
CA ASN A 172 -11.58 8.14 10.12
C ASN A 172 -12.02 8.94 8.88
N LYS A 173 -11.75 8.44 7.67
CA LYS A 173 -12.21 9.05 6.42
C LYS A 173 -13.52 8.41 5.98
N SER A 174 -14.16 9.06 5.01
CA SER A 174 -15.32 8.52 4.32
C SER A 174 -15.05 8.47 2.83
N ASP A 175 -15.58 7.47 2.16
CA ASP A 175 -15.37 7.30 0.74
C ASP A 175 -16.58 6.64 0.07
N MET A 176 -16.70 6.85 -1.24
CA MET A 176 -17.72 6.19 -2.06
C MET A 176 -17.24 4.81 -2.51
N ILE A 177 -18.18 3.91 -2.81
CA ILE A 177 -17.87 2.60 -3.38
C ILE A 177 -18.38 2.48 -4.81
N TYR A 178 -17.71 1.64 -5.59
CA TYR A 178 -18.24 1.16 -6.85
C TYR A 178 -19.42 0.23 -6.58
N GLN A 179 -20.61 0.58 -7.06
CA GLN A 179 -21.85 -0.16 -6.74
C GLN A 179 -21.85 -1.63 -7.18
N LYS A 180 -21.00 -2.00 -8.14
CA LYS A 180 -20.84 -3.38 -8.65
C LYS A 180 -19.67 -4.12 -8.01
N SER A 181 -19.25 -3.72 -6.81
CA SER A 181 -18.06 -4.27 -6.14
C SER A 181 -18.33 -5.14 -4.91
N PHE A 182 -19.61 -5.37 -4.58
CA PHE A 182 -19.96 -6.24 -3.47
C PHE A 182 -19.47 -7.67 -3.74
N ARG A 183 -18.60 -8.17 -2.85
CA ARG A 183 -18.00 -9.49 -2.93
C ARG A 183 -18.04 -10.17 -1.57
N MET A 184 -18.45 -11.43 -1.51
CA MET A 184 -18.34 -12.26 -0.33
C MET A 184 -17.36 -13.39 -0.60
N ASP A 185 -16.46 -13.68 0.34
CA ASP A 185 -15.58 -14.82 0.22
C ASP A 185 -16.12 -16.08 0.91
N ASN A 186 -15.42 -17.20 0.73
CA ASN A 186 -15.73 -18.48 1.37
C ASN A 186 -15.68 -18.50 2.91
N LYS A 187 -15.22 -17.43 3.57
CA LYS A 187 -15.26 -17.26 5.03
C LYS A 187 -16.35 -16.27 5.44
N GLU A 188 -17.27 -15.96 4.54
CA GLU A 188 -18.35 -14.99 4.71
C GLU A 188 -17.85 -13.57 5.03
N ARG A 189 -16.60 -13.26 4.68
CA ARG A 189 -16.06 -11.90 4.76
C ARG A 189 -16.56 -11.12 3.56
N PHE A 190 -17.01 -9.89 3.82
CA PHE A 190 -17.68 -9.07 2.82
C PHE A 190 -16.80 -7.90 2.41
N PHE A 191 -16.55 -7.74 1.12
CA PHE A 191 -15.65 -6.75 0.55
C PHE A 191 -16.39 -5.84 -0.43
N VAL A 192 -15.87 -4.63 -0.58
CA VAL A 192 -16.27 -3.63 -1.57
C VAL A 192 -15.03 -2.93 -2.10
N GLN A 193 -15.13 -2.32 -3.28
CA GLN A 193 -14.08 -1.47 -3.84
C GLN A 193 -14.45 0.00 -3.61
N SER A 194 -13.57 0.70 -2.92
CA SER A 194 -13.63 2.13 -2.62
C SER A 194 -13.02 2.92 -3.78
N GLU A 195 -13.50 4.14 -4.02
CA GLU A 195 -12.97 5.01 -5.09
C GLU A 195 -11.51 5.43 -4.84
N ASN A 196 -11.10 5.62 -3.59
CA ASN A 196 -9.81 6.18 -3.21
C ASN A 196 -8.98 5.26 -2.29
N PHE A 197 -9.56 4.16 -1.80
CA PHE A 197 -8.92 3.29 -0.80
C PHE A 197 -8.85 1.81 -1.21
N GLY A 198 -9.00 1.51 -2.51
CA GLY A 198 -8.92 0.15 -3.03
C GLY A 198 -9.98 -0.77 -2.43
N GLU A 199 -9.63 -2.05 -2.22
CA GLU A 199 -10.54 -2.99 -1.55
C GLU A 199 -10.73 -2.64 -0.07
N VAL A 200 -11.95 -2.79 0.44
CA VAL A 200 -12.29 -2.54 1.84
C VAL A 200 -13.08 -3.72 2.37
N LEU A 201 -12.70 -4.22 3.54
CA LEU A 201 -13.44 -5.23 4.27
C LEU A 201 -14.56 -4.55 5.09
N LEU A 202 -15.76 -5.09 5.08
CA LEU A 202 -16.84 -4.66 5.96
C LEU A 202 -16.66 -5.27 7.35
N ALA A 203 -16.66 -4.44 8.40
CA ALA A 203 -16.76 -4.91 9.77
C ALA A 203 -18.13 -5.59 10.01
N ASP A 204 -18.30 -6.21 11.18
CA ASP A 204 -19.50 -6.99 11.48
C ASP A 204 -20.79 -6.19 11.33
N ALA A 205 -20.89 -4.99 11.91
CA ALA A 205 -22.10 -4.18 11.83
C ALA A 205 -22.51 -3.85 10.36
N PRO A 206 -21.65 -3.26 9.52
CA PRO A 206 -22.00 -3.01 8.12
C PRO A 206 -22.18 -4.30 7.30
N ARG A 207 -21.50 -5.40 7.66
CA ARG A 207 -21.71 -6.71 7.02
C ARG A 207 -23.11 -7.25 7.31
N PHE A 208 -23.54 -7.28 8.57
CA PHE A 208 -24.89 -7.71 8.93
C PHE A 208 -25.96 -6.83 8.30
N TRP A 209 -25.73 -5.52 8.24
CA TRP A 209 -26.61 -4.62 7.52
C TRP A 209 -26.78 -5.03 6.06
N VAL A 210 -25.70 -5.42 5.36
CA VAL A 210 -25.81 -5.92 3.98
C VAL A 210 -26.62 -7.21 3.92
N LEU A 211 -26.37 -8.14 4.85
CA LEU A 211 -27.06 -9.44 4.91
C LEU A 211 -28.57 -9.28 5.15
N ASP A 212 -28.98 -8.32 5.97
CA ASP A 212 -30.40 -8.01 6.25
C ASP A 212 -31.16 -7.46 5.03
N HIS A 213 -30.43 -7.06 3.98
CA HIS A 213 -31.00 -6.52 2.75
C HIS A 213 -30.84 -7.47 1.56
N LEU A 214 -30.52 -8.75 1.80
CA LEU A 214 -30.49 -9.74 0.73
C LEU A 214 -31.89 -10.08 0.22
N ASP A 215 -31.99 -10.37 -1.07
CA ASP A 215 -33.15 -11.05 -1.63
C ASP A 215 -33.17 -12.54 -1.23
N ASP A 216 -34.28 -13.21 -1.53
CA ASP A 216 -34.45 -14.66 -1.22
C ASP A 216 -33.41 -15.55 -1.91
N THR A 217 -32.77 -15.06 -2.99
CA THR A 217 -31.71 -15.80 -3.68
C THR A 217 -30.35 -15.67 -2.99
N GLY A 218 -30.19 -14.69 -2.10
CA GLY A 218 -28.92 -14.33 -1.46
C GLY A 218 -27.89 -13.72 -2.41
N LYS A 219 -28.24 -13.46 -3.68
CA LYS A 219 -27.30 -12.97 -4.70
C LYS A 219 -27.39 -11.48 -4.93
N HIS A 220 -28.44 -10.83 -4.42
CA HIS A 220 -28.68 -9.42 -4.63
C HIS A 220 -28.99 -8.71 -3.31
N ILE A 221 -28.39 -7.53 -3.13
CA ILE A 221 -28.79 -6.58 -2.09
C ILE A 221 -29.94 -5.75 -2.67
N VAL A 222 -31.08 -5.73 -1.99
CA VAL A 222 -32.30 -5.00 -2.40
C VAL A 222 -32.48 -3.77 -1.52
N LEU A 223 -32.40 -2.59 -2.12
CA LEU A 223 -32.67 -1.32 -1.45
C LEU A 223 -33.65 -0.49 -2.25
N LYS A 224 -34.89 -0.43 -1.75
CA LYS A 224 -36.04 0.14 -2.47
C LYS A 224 -36.19 -0.58 -3.82
N GLU A 225 -36.14 0.15 -4.93
CA GLU A 225 -36.29 -0.40 -6.28
C GLU A 225 -34.95 -0.82 -6.92
N ASN A 226 -33.83 -0.77 -6.19
CA ASN A 226 -32.50 -1.07 -6.74
C ASN A 226 -31.99 -2.42 -6.26
N GLN A 227 -31.33 -3.15 -7.16
CA GLN A 227 -30.67 -4.42 -6.90
C GLN A 227 -29.16 -4.31 -7.17
N PHE A 228 -28.34 -4.74 -6.21
CA PHE A 228 -26.89 -4.76 -6.33
C PHE A 228 -26.40 -6.20 -6.26
N THR A 229 -25.66 -6.64 -7.27
CA THR A 229 -25.20 -8.03 -7.36
C THR A 229 -24.03 -8.27 -6.41
N ILE A 230 -24.06 -9.43 -5.75
CA ILE A 230 -22.96 -9.94 -4.93
C ILE A 230 -22.19 -10.98 -5.74
N THR A 231 -20.88 -10.81 -5.79
CA THR A 231 -19.96 -11.81 -6.33
C THR A 231 -19.46 -12.72 -5.22
N PHE A 232 -19.31 -14.01 -5.50
CA PHE A 232 -18.80 -15.00 -4.54
C PHE A 232 -17.44 -15.51 -5.02
N SER A 233 -16.45 -15.54 -4.12
CA SER A 233 -15.06 -15.93 -4.41
C SER A 233 -14.49 -16.94 -3.43
#